data_AF-A0A9D7RGC7-F1
#
_entry.id   AF-A0A9D7RGC7-F1
#
_cell.length_a   1.000
_cell.length_b   1.000
_cell.length_c   1.000
_cell.angle_alpha   90.00
_cell.angle_beta   90.00
_cell.angle_gamma   90.00
#
_symmetry.space_group_name_H-M   'P 1'
#
loop_
_entity.id
_entity.type
_entity.pdbx_description
1 polymer ?
#
loop_
_entity_poly.entity_id
_entity_poly.type
_entity_poly.pdbx_seq_one_letter_code
_entity_poly.pdbx_strand_id
1 'polypeptide(L)'
;MQILRQTTITYYFYLSKEDQKMTEIATAEFKGSFPSIGQCPKEEWPEFAFIGRSNVGKSSLINMLCDKKELAHTSQKPGKTQLLNYYLINQQWYIVDLPGYGYAKISQSKRKEWRKMIQDYLVKRPSLCCAFVLVDSNIKPQEKDIEFINWLGEMHIPFVLVFTKTDRLKPQDIEENIKLMQEKLLEYWNELPQQFFTSASKRVGRTEILEYIEGLAKAGILEFKQI
;
A
#
# COMPACT_ATOMS: atom_id res chain seq x y z
N MET A 1 21.93 2.67 -27.17
CA MET A 1 20.98 2.27 -28.24
C MET A 1 20.13 1.02 -27.92
N GLN A 2 20.52 0.14 -26.98
CA GLN A 2 19.68 -1.00 -26.56
C GLN A 2 18.58 -0.64 -25.55
N ILE A 3 18.82 0.34 -24.66
CA ILE A 3 17.88 0.79 -23.61
C ILE A 3 16.58 1.35 -24.23
N LEU A 4 16.71 2.27 -25.20
CA LEU A 4 15.55 2.87 -25.88
C LEU A 4 14.65 1.86 -26.60
N ARG A 5 15.21 0.75 -27.11
CA ARG A 5 14.40 -0.31 -27.75
C ARG A 5 13.60 -1.12 -26.73
N GLN A 6 14.13 -1.36 -25.53
CA GLN A 6 13.41 -2.06 -24.47
C GLN A 6 12.27 -1.20 -23.93
N THR A 7 12.53 0.07 -23.63
CA THR A 7 11.50 1.03 -23.19
C THR A 7 10.40 1.21 -24.24
N THR A 8 10.76 1.29 -25.53
CA THR A 8 9.78 1.36 -26.64
C THR A 8 8.94 0.08 -26.73
N ILE A 9 9.52 -1.11 -26.58
CA ILE A 9 8.77 -2.38 -26.62
C ILE A 9 7.85 -2.51 -25.40
N THR A 10 8.31 -2.20 -24.20
CA THR A 10 7.49 -2.16 -22.97
C THR A 10 6.33 -1.16 -23.12
N TYR A 11 6.61 0.00 -23.71
CA TYR A 11 5.63 1.05 -23.99
C TYR A 11 4.54 0.62 -24.98
N TYR A 12 4.92 0.03 -26.12
CA TYR A 12 3.96 -0.53 -27.09
C TYR A 12 3.18 -1.73 -26.51
N PHE A 13 3.82 -2.54 -25.66
CA PHE A 13 3.13 -3.63 -24.96
C PHE A 13 2.06 -3.08 -24.00
N TYR A 14 2.34 -1.96 -23.31
CA TYR A 14 1.37 -1.29 -22.46
C TYR A 14 0.17 -0.72 -23.23
N LEU A 15 0.43 -0.04 -24.37
CA LEU A 15 -0.62 0.50 -25.24
C LEU A 15 -1.53 -0.57 -25.83
N SER A 16 -1.05 -1.80 -26.03
CA SER A 16 -1.85 -2.90 -26.56
C SER A 16 -2.84 -3.52 -25.56
N LYS A 17 -2.81 -3.11 -24.28
CA LYS A 17 -3.67 -3.64 -23.20
C LYS A 17 -4.77 -2.66 -22.73
N GLU A 18 -5.19 -1.72 -23.58
CA GLU A 18 -6.20 -0.70 -23.22
C GLU A 18 -7.61 -1.25 -22.88
N ASP A 19 -7.91 -2.52 -23.16
CA ASP A 19 -9.26 -3.07 -22.96
C ASP A 19 -9.51 -3.80 -21.63
N GLN A 20 -8.49 -3.98 -20.77
CA GLN A 20 -8.70 -4.68 -19.49
C GLN A 20 -8.76 -3.68 -18.33
N LYS A 21 -9.98 -3.45 -17.82
CA LYS A 21 -10.21 -2.66 -16.60
C LYS A 21 -9.35 -3.18 -15.44
N MET A 22 -8.53 -2.32 -14.84
CA MET A 22 -7.74 -2.69 -13.66
C MET A 22 -8.60 -2.98 -12.43
N THR A 23 -9.87 -2.54 -12.45
CA THR A 23 -10.87 -2.87 -11.40
C THR A 23 -11.21 -4.36 -11.35
N GLU A 24 -10.95 -5.10 -12.43
CA GLU A 24 -11.14 -6.55 -12.49
C GLU A 24 -9.80 -7.25 -12.33
N ILE A 25 -9.62 -7.91 -11.18
CA ILE A 25 -8.41 -8.70 -10.91
C ILE A 25 -8.63 -10.12 -11.45
N ALA A 26 -8.08 -10.39 -12.63
CA ALA A 26 -8.09 -11.70 -13.26
C ALA A 26 -6.93 -12.58 -12.74
N THR A 27 -5.76 -11.99 -12.53
CA THR A 27 -4.59 -12.70 -11.99
C THR A 27 -3.93 -11.93 -10.85
N ALA A 28 -3.45 -12.66 -9.86
CA ALA A 28 -2.67 -12.13 -8.74
C ALA A 28 -1.62 -13.16 -8.32
N GLU A 29 -0.35 -12.86 -8.52
CA GLU A 29 0.77 -13.80 -8.37
C GLU A 29 1.77 -13.31 -7.34
N PHE A 30 2.09 -14.14 -6.35
CA PHE A 30 3.18 -13.83 -5.43
C PHE A 30 4.53 -14.01 -6.14
N LYS A 31 5.29 -12.93 -6.30
CA LYS A 31 6.60 -12.95 -6.97
C LYS A 31 7.76 -13.22 -6.03
N GLY A 32 7.58 -12.92 -4.75
CA GLY A 32 8.59 -13.21 -3.73
C GLY A 32 8.63 -12.17 -2.61
N SER A 33 9.55 -12.43 -1.68
CA SER A 33 9.85 -11.57 -0.55
C SER A 33 11.28 -11.06 -0.66
N PHE A 34 11.45 -9.74 -0.57
CA PHE A 34 12.75 -9.10 -0.79
C PHE A 34 13.22 -8.34 0.45
N PRO A 35 14.48 -8.51 0.89
CA PRO A 35 15.00 -7.86 2.09
C PRO A 35 15.45 -6.40 1.86
N SER A 36 15.56 -5.96 0.60
CA SER A 36 15.99 -4.60 0.27
C SER A 36 15.60 -4.20 -1.15
N ILE A 37 15.61 -2.90 -1.42
CA ILE A 37 15.28 -2.31 -2.73
C ILE A 37 16.15 -2.88 -3.86
N GLY A 38 17.42 -3.21 -3.58
CA GLY A 38 18.36 -3.70 -4.60
C GLY A 38 18.09 -5.14 -5.06
N GLN A 39 17.29 -5.88 -4.30
CA GLN A 39 16.88 -7.25 -4.65
C GLN A 39 15.45 -7.31 -5.20
N CYS A 40 14.69 -6.22 -5.11
CA CYS A 40 13.34 -6.14 -5.64
C CYS A 40 13.35 -6.32 -7.17
N PRO A 41 12.24 -6.79 -7.77
CA PRO A 41 12.10 -6.89 -9.22
C PRO A 41 12.50 -5.56 -9.88
N LYS A 42 13.24 -5.62 -10.98
CA LYS A 42 13.66 -4.41 -11.72
C LYS A 42 12.61 -3.92 -12.73
N GLU A 43 11.47 -4.61 -12.80
CA GLU A 43 10.41 -4.36 -13.77
C GLU A 43 9.77 -2.97 -13.56
N GLU A 44 9.34 -2.34 -14.65
CA GLU A 44 8.81 -0.96 -14.72
C GLU A 44 7.30 -0.87 -14.44
N TRP A 45 6.75 -1.78 -13.61
CA TRP A 45 5.34 -1.74 -13.29
C TRP A 45 5.05 -0.77 -12.14
N PRO A 46 3.93 0.00 -12.20
CA PRO A 46 3.46 0.80 -11.07
C PRO A 46 3.37 -0.02 -9.77
N GLU A 47 3.93 0.51 -8.69
CA GLU A 47 3.91 -0.11 -7.36
C GLU A 47 3.00 0.66 -6.41
N PHE A 48 2.13 -0.08 -5.73
CA PHE A 48 1.24 0.44 -4.70
C PHE A 48 1.55 -0.24 -3.38
N ALA A 49 2.08 0.55 -2.45
CA ALA A 49 2.63 0.09 -1.18
C ALA A 49 1.54 0.01 -0.11
N PHE A 50 1.37 -1.14 0.54
CA PHE A 50 0.43 -1.29 1.65
C PHE A 50 1.22 -1.40 2.94
N ILE A 51 0.93 -0.50 3.89
CA ILE A 51 1.64 -0.44 5.17
C ILE A 51 0.69 -0.04 6.30
N GLY A 52 0.96 -0.50 7.52
CA GLY A 52 0.15 -0.19 8.69
C GLY A 52 0.63 -0.98 9.90
N ARG A 53 0.08 -0.75 11.09
CA ARG A 53 0.48 -1.49 12.30
C ARG A 53 0.20 -3.00 12.19
N SER A 54 0.82 -3.76 13.09
CA SER A 54 0.50 -5.19 13.23
C SER A 54 -0.99 -5.39 13.47
N ASN A 55 -1.59 -6.40 12.85
CA ASN A 55 -3.00 -6.75 13.00
C ASN A 55 -4.00 -5.66 12.57
N VAL A 56 -3.56 -4.61 11.86
CA VAL A 56 -4.45 -3.57 11.32
C VAL A 56 -5.44 -4.11 10.29
N GLY A 57 -5.16 -5.26 9.66
CA GLY A 57 -6.00 -5.85 8.61
C GLY A 57 -5.39 -5.83 7.21
N LYS A 58 -4.11 -5.47 7.08
CA LYS A 58 -3.37 -5.40 5.80
C LYS A 58 -3.49 -6.64 4.91
N SER A 59 -3.12 -7.82 5.41
CA SER A 59 -3.22 -9.05 4.62
C SER A 59 -4.67 -9.37 4.23
N SER A 60 -5.64 -9.09 5.11
CA SER A 60 -7.07 -9.28 4.81
C SER A 60 -7.56 -8.33 3.72
N LEU A 61 -7.10 -7.08 3.74
CA LEU A 61 -7.42 -6.10 2.70
C LEU A 61 -6.82 -6.53 1.35
N ILE A 62 -5.54 -6.93 1.32
CA ILE A 62 -4.88 -7.42 0.09
C ILE A 62 -5.62 -8.63 -0.49
N ASN A 63 -5.98 -9.60 0.37
CA ASN A 63 -6.76 -10.77 -0.03
C ASN A 63 -8.14 -10.39 -0.61
N MET A 64 -8.82 -9.41 -0.01
CA MET A 64 -10.09 -8.88 -0.52
C MET A 64 -9.93 -8.21 -1.88
N LEU A 65 -8.90 -7.36 -2.05
CA LEU A 65 -8.63 -6.68 -3.32
C LEU A 65 -8.40 -7.73 -4.41
N CYS A 66 -7.48 -8.66 -4.18
CA CYS A 66 -7.07 -9.70 -5.15
C CYS A 66 -8.10 -10.82 -5.36
N ASP A 67 -9.23 -10.79 -4.67
CA ASP A 67 -10.24 -11.86 -4.64
C ASP A 67 -9.67 -13.26 -4.36
N LYS A 68 -8.66 -13.33 -3.49
CA LYS A 68 -7.97 -14.57 -3.10
C LYS A 68 -7.95 -14.71 -1.60
N LYS A 69 -8.34 -15.88 -1.08
CA LYS A 69 -8.43 -16.11 0.37
C LYS A 69 -7.07 -16.19 1.09
N GLU A 70 -6.01 -16.63 0.40
CA GLU A 70 -4.72 -16.94 1.03
C GLU A 70 -3.50 -16.45 0.24
N LEU A 71 -3.65 -15.39 -0.59
CA LEU A 71 -2.52 -14.82 -1.34
C LEU A 71 -1.51 -14.16 -0.38
N ALA A 72 -2.00 -13.29 0.50
CA ALA A 72 -1.23 -12.72 1.60
C ALA A 72 -1.52 -13.51 2.88
N HIS A 73 -0.48 -14.08 3.47
CA HIS A 73 -0.63 -14.83 4.71
C HIS A 73 -1.11 -13.92 5.84
N THR A 74 -2.31 -14.20 6.37
CA THR A 74 -2.85 -13.59 7.58
C THR A 74 -2.23 -14.26 8.81
N SER A 75 -0.91 -14.13 9.00
CA SER A 75 -0.24 -14.67 10.19
C SER A 75 -0.72 -13.92 11.44
N GLN A 76 -1.42 -14.60 12.35
CA GLN A 76 -1.77 -14.04 13.67
C GLN A 76 -0.54 -13.84 14.58
N LYS A 77 0.60 -14.46 14.26
CA LYS A 77 1.85 -14.29 15.01
C LYS A 77 2.62 -13.09 14.46
N PRO A 78 2.77 -12.01 15.26
CA PRO A 78 3.51 -10.83 14.84
C PRO A 78 5.00 -11.20 14.63
N GLY A 79 5.62 -10.75 13.53
CA GLY A 79 7.09 -10.69 13.39
C GLY A 79 7.75 -11.68 12.40
N LYS A 80 6.98 -12.43 11.60
CA LYS A 80 7.55 -13.30 10.55
C LYS A 80 7.84 -12.60 9.22
N THR A 81 7.08 -11.57 8.85
CA THR A 81 7.30 -10.85 7.59
C THR A 81 8.20 -9.64 7.84
N GLN A 82 9.49 -9.79 7.52
CA GLN A 82 10.52 -8.74 7.64
C GLN A 82 10.93 -8.18 6.27
N LEU A 83 10.20 -8.58 5.24
CA LEU A 83 10.56 -8.45 3.84
C LEU A 83 9.46 -7.71 3.10
N LEU A 84 9.81 -7.12 1.98
CA LEU A 84 8.88 -6.54 1.01
C LEU A 84 8.27 -7.66 0.19
N ASN A 85 6.97 -7.92 0.35
CA ASN A 85 6.27 -8.96 -0.39
C ASN A 85 5.65 -8.38 -1.66
N TYR A 86 5.96 -8.95 -2.82
CA TYR A 86 5.44 -8.47 -4.11
C TYR A 86 4.36 -9.38 -4.65
N TYR A 87 3.25 -8.78 -5.05
CA TYR A 87 2.14 -9.45 -5.74
C TYR A 87 1.92 -8.78 -7.09
N LEU A 88 2.22 -9.48 -8.19
CA LEU A 88 1.96 -9.01 -9.54
C LEU A 88 0.47 -9.20 -9.86
N ILE A 89 -0.22 -8.13 -10.20
CA ILE A 89 -1.64 -8.11 -10.52
C ILE A 89 -1.83 -7.90 -12.01
N ASN A 90 -2.61 -8.78 -12.65
CA ASN A 90 -2.94 -8.77 -14.09
C ASN A 90 -1.72 -8.69 -15.04
N GLN A 91 -0.52 -8.96 -14.53
CA GLN A 91 0.75 -8.69 -15.23
C GLN A 91 0.89 -7.22 -15.67
N GLN A 92 0.49 -6.29 -14.81
CA GLN A 92 0.42 -4.85 -15.13
C GLN A 92 0.85 -3.92 -13.98
N TRP A 93 0.77 -4.35 -12.73
CA TRP A 93 1.10 -3.52 -11.57
C TRP A 93 1.36 -4.38 -10.33
N TYR A 94 2.00 -3.81 -9.32
CA TYR A 94 2.36 -4.49 -8.09
C TYR A 94 1.57 -3.96 -6.89
N ILE A 95 1.02 -4.88 -6.11
CA ILE A 95 0.80 -4.64 -4.68
C ILE A 95 2.10 -5.01 -3.97
N VAL A 96 2.66 -4.05 -3.23
CA VAL A 96 3.83 -4.29 -2.38
C VAL A 96 3.38 -4.24 -0.93
N ASP A 97 3.47 -5.37 -0.25
CA ASP A 97 3.09 -5.52 1.15
C ASP A 97 4.32 -5.28 2.05
N LEU A 98 4.32 -4.15 2.73
CA LEU A 98 5.42 -3.75 3.61
C LEU A 98 5.23 -4.34 5.01
N PRO A 99 6.33 -4.61 5.74
CA PRO A 99 6.24 -4.93 7.15
C PRO A 99 5.63 -3.76 7.93
N GLY A 100 4.81 -4.09 8.92
CA GLY A 100 4.09 -3.07 9.66
C GLY A 100 5.00 -2.27 10.60
N TYR A 101 4.72 -0.97 10.74
CA TYR A 101 5.41 -0.13 11.71
C TYR A 101 4.88 -0.37 13.15
N GLY A 102 5.70 -0.02 14.14
CA GLY A 102 5.28 0.00 15.55
C GLY A 102 5.42 -1.31 16.36
N TYR A 103 6.00 -2.38 15.80
CA TYR A 103 6.30 -3.64 16.49
C TYR A 103 7.06 -3.44 17.82
N ALA A 104 6.53 -3.99 18.91
CA ALA A 104 7.12 -3.88 20.26
C ALA A 104 8.04 -5.06 20.65
N LYS A 105 7.97 -6.19 19.94
CA LYS A 105 8.62 -7.46 20.34
C LYS A 105 9.86 -7.84 19.52
N ILE A 106 10.57 -6.87 18.96
CA ILE A 106 11.81 -7.11 18.19
C ILE A 106 12.99 -6.39 18.83
N SER A 107 14.20 -6.95 18.65
CA SER A 107 15.42 -6.30 19.11
C SER A 107 15.58 -4.90 18.49
N GLN A 108 16.26 -4.01 19.19
CA GLN A 108 16.49 -2.65 18.70
C GLN A 108 17.22 -2.64 17.35
N SER A 109 18.18 -3.56 17.15
CA SER A 109 18.92 -3.72 15.89
C SER A 109 18.00 -4.05 14.71
N LYS A 110 17.17 -5.09 14.83
CA LYS A 110 16.22 -5.49 13.79
C LYS A 110 15.18 -4.42 13.49
N ARG A 111 14.73 -3.69 14.53
CA ARG A 111 13.81 -2.56 14.36
C ARG A 111 14.42 -1.44 13.52
N LYS A 112 15.71 -1.16 13.71
CA LYS A 112 16.45 -0.16 12.93
C LYS A 112 16.61 -0.60 11.47
N GLU A 113 16.96 -1.86 11.24
CA GLU A 113 17.07 -2.44 9.89
C GLU A 113 15.75 -2.37 9.13
N TRP A 114 14.64 -2.77 9.76
CA TRP A 114 13.33 -2.70 9.10
C TRP A 114 12.88 -1.26 8.83
N ARG A 115 13.09 -0.35 9.80
CA ARG A 115 12.80 1.08 9.58
C ARG A 115 13.58 1.60 8.39
N LYS A 116 14.89 1.31 8.31
CA LYS A 116 15.73 1.69 7.18
C LYS A 116 15.21 1.09 5.88
N MET A 117 14.85 -0.19 5.84
CA MET A 117 14.33 -0.84 4.64
C MET A 117 13.02 -0.19 4.16
N ILE A 118 12.07 0.08 5.07
CA ILE A 118 10.80 0.74 4.75
C ILE A 118 11.07 2.16 4.23
N GLN A 119 11.92 2.93 4.91
CA GLN A 119 12.27 4.30 4.50
C GLN A 119 12.97 4.32 3.14
N ASP A 120 13.96 3.44 2.94
CA ASP A 120 14.68 3.33 1.68
C ASP A 120 13.72 2.97 0.53
N TYR A 121 12.76 2.06 0.76
CA TYR A 121 11.76 1.74 -0.25
C TYR A 121 10.84 2.94 -0.53
N LEU A 122 10.23 3.53 0.49
CA LEU A 122 9.24 4.60 0.29
C LEU A 122 9.84 5.88 -0.30
N VAL A 123 11.11 6.18 -0.03
CA VAL A 123 11.79 7.39 -0.52
C VAL A 123 12.48 7.17 -1.86
N LYS A 124 13.07 5.99 -2.09
CA LYS A 124 14.00 5.79 -3.21
C LYS A 124 13.44 4.92 -4.34
N ARG A 125 12.28 4.30 -4.18
CA ARG A 125 11.70 3.41 -5.20
C ARG A 125 11.01 4.23 -6.30
N PRO A 126 11.56 4.29 -7.54
CA PRO A 126 11.01 5.18 -8.57
C PRO A 126 9.65 4.74 -9.09
N SER A 127 9.34 3.44 -9.03
CA SER A 127 8.07 2.86 -9.46
C SER A 127 6.94 2.99 -8.43
N LEU A 128 7.24 3.49 -7.22
CA LEU A 128 6.22 3.69 -6.19
C LEU A 128 5.28 4.83 -6.61
N CYS A 129 4.02 4.51 -6.90
CA CYS A 129 3.02 5.50 -7.25
C CYS A 129 2.31 6.07 -6.01
N CYS A 130 1.98 5.22 -5.05
CA CYS A 130 1.26 5.64 -3.85
C CYS A 130 1.38 4.63 -2.71
N ALA A 131 1.47 5.13 -1.47
CA ALA A 131 1.37 4.33 -0.26
C ALA A 131 -0.05 4.36 0.33
N PHE A 132 -0.63 3.19 0.57
CA PHE A 132 -1.86 2.97 1.30
C PHE A 132 -1.52 2.73 2.77
N VAL A 133 -1.75 3.73 3.61
CA VAL A 133 -1.49 3.70 5.06
C VAL A 133 -2.73 3.24 5.79
N LEU A 134 -2.69 2.03 6.33
CA LEU A 134 -3.81 1.40 7.00
C LEU A 134 -3.89 1.82 8.46
N VAL A 135 -5.08 2.20 8.90
CA VAL A 135 -5.41 2.59 10.28
C VAL A 135 -6.62 1.78 10.74
N ASP A 136 -6.53 1.16 11.92
CA ASP A 136 -7.61 0.33 12.47
C ASP A 136 -8.68 1.24 13.11
N SER A 137 -9.90 1.24 12.57
CA SER A 137 -10.99 2.10 13.06
C SER A 137 -11.57 1.68 14.42
N ASN A 138 -11.12 0.56 14.99
CA ASN A 138 -11.65 0.01 16.24
C ASN A 138 -10.87 0.44 17.47
N ILE A 139 -9.82 1.23 17.28
CA ILE A 139 -8.97 1.71 18.35
C ILE A 139 -8.80 3.22 18.22
N LYS A 140 -8.56 3.87 19.37
CA LYS A 140 -8.21 5.28 19.38
C LYS A 140 -6.93 5.54 18.59
N PRO A 141 -6.75 6.75 18.04
CA PRO A 141 -5.52 7.17 17.37
C PRO A 141 -4.29 6.80 18.18
N GLN A 142 -3.26 6.31 17.51
CA GLN A 142 -2.00 5.98 18.15
C GLN A 142 -0.95 6.96 17.68
N GLU A 143 -0.10 7.39 18.61
CA GLU A 143 1.01 8.31 18.33
C GLU A 143 1.88 7.81 17.16
N LYS A 144 2.17 6.51 17.11
CA LYS A 144 2.95 5.90 16.02
C LYS A 144 2.28 5.96 14.64
N ASP A 145 0.95 6.00 14.57
CA ASP A 145 0.24 6.18 13.30
C ASP A 145 0.38 7.63 12.84
N ILE A 146 0.20 8.60 13.76
CA ILE A 146 0.35 10.04 13.50
C ILE A 146 1.79 10.39 13.09
N GLU A 147 2.79 9.93 13.86
CA GLU A 147 4.22 10.09 13.55
C GLU A 147 4.56 9.59 12.14
N PHE A 148 4.04 8.41 11.77
CA PHE A 148 4.33 7.81 10.48
C PHE A 148 3.67 8.59 9.34
N ILE A 149 2.42 9.03 9.50
CA ILE A 149 1.71 9.84 8.52
C ILE A 149 2.41 11.20 8.33
N ASN A 150 2.77 11.87 9.41
CA ASN A 150 3.51 13.14 9.34
C ASN A 150 4.85 12.98 8.63
N TRP A 151 5.60 11.91 8.93
CA TRP A 151 6.85 11.60 8.25
C TRP A 151 6.68 11.38 6.74
N LEU A 152 5.59 10.73 6.29
CA LEU A 152 5.30 10.61 4.85
C LEU A 152 5.09 11.98 4.20
N GLY A 153 4.39 12.88 4.89
CA GLY A 153 4.17 14.26 4.44
C GLY A 153 5.46 15.07 4.34
N GLU A 154 6.29 15.02 5.37
CA GLU A 154 7.60 15.70 5.39
C GLU A 154 8.54 15.21 4.28
N MET A 155 8.44 13.93 3.90
CA MET A 155 9.23 13.35 2.82
C MET A 155 8.56 13.50 1.44
N HIS A 156 7.41 14.15 1.35
CA HIS A 156 6.61 14.32 0.13
C HIS A 156 6.29 12.99 -0.58
N ILE A 157 6.11 11.91 0.19
CA ILE A 157 5.74 10.60 -0.36
C ILE A 157 4.23 10.63 -0.67
N PRO A 158 3.77 10.29 -1.89
CA PRO A 158 2.33 10.20 -2.18
C PRO A 158 1.68 9.09 -1.35
N PHE A 159 0.61 9.42 -0.62
CA PHE A 159 -0.10 8.42 0.19
C PHE A 159 -1.59 8.72 0.38
N VAL A 160 -2.33 7.70 0.76
CA VAL A 160 -3.74 7.76 1.18
C VAL A 160 -3.94 7.01 2.49
N LEU A 161 -4.98 7.37 3.23
CA LEU A 161 -5.37 6.66 4.44
C LEU A 161 -6.42 5.61 4.13
N VAL A 162 -6.27 4.43 4.71
CA VAL A 162 -7.25 3.34 4.61
C VAL A 162 -7.69 2.94 6.01
N PHE A 163 -8.87 3.39 6.40
CA PHE A 163 -9.54 2.98 7.62
C PHE A 163 -10.08 1.56 7.44
N THR A 164 -9.57 0.62 8.23
CA THR A 164 -9.90 -0.81 8.13
C THR A 164 -10.87 -1.25 9.21
N LYS A 165 -11.53 -2.39 8.95
CA LYS A 165 -12.43 -3.08 9.89
C LYS A 165 -13.60 -2.19 10.34
N THR A 166 -14.19 -1.47 9.40
CA THR A 166 -15.34 -0.57 9.64
C THR A 166 -16.66 -1.31 9.92
N ASP A 167 -16.59 -2.61 10.28
CA ASP A 167 -17.73 -3.49 10.56
C ASP A 167 -17.68 -4.16 11.96
N ARG A 168 -16.70 -3.82 12.79
CA ARG A 168 -16.39 -4.59 14.02
C ARG A 168 -16.90 -3.95 15.32
N LEU A 169 -17.17 -2.65 15.34
CA LEU A 169 -17.80 -1.92 16.44
C LEU A 169 -19.14 -1.32 15.99
N LYS A 170 -19.85 -0.64 16.91
CA LYS A 170 -21.02 0.14 16.53
C LYS A 170 -20.60 1.28 15.60
N PRO A 171 -21.43 1.66 14.60
CA PRO A 171 -21.09 2.73 13.67
C PRO A 171 -20.63 4.02 14.35
N GLN A 172 -21.30 4.41 15.44
CA GLN A 172 -20.94 5.61 16.20
C GLN A 172 -19.53 5.55 16.82
N ASP A 173 -19.11 4.40 17.36
CA ASP A 173 -17.77 4.23 17.94
C ASP A 173 -16.67 4.28 16.86
N ILE A 174 -16.97 3.77 15.67
CA ILE A 174 -16.10 3.80 14.49
C ILE A 174 -15.92 5.24 14.00
N GLU A 175 -17.03 5.96 13.84
CA GLU A 175 -17.05 7.36 13.44
C GLU A 175 -16.29 8.24 14.45
N GLU A 176 -16.47 8.01 15.75
CA GLU A 176 -15.75 8.74 16.79
C GLU A 176 -14.23 8.51 16.70
N ASN A 177 -13.77 7.27 16.58
CA ASN A 177 -12.33 6.97 16.45
C ASN A 177 -11.71 7.58 15.19
N ILE A 178 -12.42 7.52 14.06
CA ILE A 178 -11.99 8.12 12.79
C ILE A 178 -11.89 9.64 12.96
N LYS A 179 -12.92 10.27 13.53
CA LYS A 179 -12.94 11.71 13.77
C LYS A 179 -11.80 12.16 14.67
N LEU A 180 -11.53 11.42 15.75
CA LEU A 180 -10.39 11.70 16.63
C LEU A 180 -9.05 11.59 15.88
N MET A 181 -8.90 10.64 14.95
CA MET A 181 -7.70 10.52 14.11
C MET A 181 -7.56 11.74 13.19
N GLN A 182 -8.65 12.14 12.55
CA GLN A 182 -8.70 13.30 11.66
C GLN A 182 -8.36 14.60 12.41
N GLU A 183 -8.99 14.84 13.57
CA GLU A 183 -8.70 15.99 14.43
C GLU A 183 -7.23 16.05 14.84
N LYS A 184 -6.66 14.90 15.21
CA LYS A 184 -5.23 14.79 15.57
C LYS A 184 -4.30 15.10 14.40
N LEU A 185 -4.65 14.69 13.18
CA LEU A 185 -3.87 15.01 11.99
C LEU A 185 -4.02 16.50 11.63
N LEU A 186 -5.20 17.11 11.80
CA LEU A 186 -5.42 18.54 11.54
C LEU A 186 -4.62 19.46 12.48
N GLU A 187 -4.06 18.96 13.58
CA GLU A 187 -3.07 19.70 14.38
C GLU A 187 -1.76 19.95 13.61
N TYR A 188 -1.46 19.15 12.57
CA TYR A 188 -0.23 19.22 11.76
C TYR A 188 -0.50 19.52 10.27
N TRP A 189 -1.71 19.23 9.77
CA TRP A 189 -2.07 19.29 8.36
C TRP A 189 -3.16 20.34 8.10
N ASN A 190 -2.96 21.15 7.05
CA ASN A 190 -4.00 22.10 6.59
C ASN A 190 -5.19 21.39 5.93
N GLU A 191 -4.91 20.28 5.24
CA GLU A 191 -5.89 19.43 4.57
C GLU A 191 -5.48 17.97 4.79
N LEU A 192 -6.48 17.12 5.01
CA LEU A 192 -6.25 15.71 5.22
C LEU A 192 -5.99 14.98 3.89
N PRO A 193 -5.10 13.99 3.88
CA PRO A 193 -4.93 13.11 2.72
C PRO A 193 -6.24 12.38 2.40
N GLN A 194 -6.38 11.93 1.15
CA GLN A 194 -7.52 11.13 0.71
C GLN A 194 -7.71 9.88 1.58
N GLN A 195 -8.97 9.53 1.87
CA GLN A 195 -9.33 8.50 2.83
C GLN A 195 -10.27 7.47 2.19
N PHE A 196 -10.04 6.20 2.53
CA PHE A 196 -10.91 5.08 2.18
C PHE A 196 -11.39 4.38 3.44
N PHE A 197 -12.63 3.89 3.41
CA PHE A 197 -13.24 3.16 4.51
C PHE A 197 -13.51 1.72 4.06
N THR A 198 -12.94 0.74 4.76
CA THR A 198 -12.91 -0.63 4.27
C THR A 198 -13.33 -1.66 5.32
N SER A 199 -14.04 -2.67 4.84
CA SER A 199 -14.30 -3.89 5.58
C SER A 199 -13.98 -5.10 4.71
N ALA A 200 -12.88 -5.78 5.03
CA ALA A 200 -12.49 -6.99 4.31
C ALA A 200 -13.54 -8.12 4.42
N SER A 201 -14.20 -8.24 5.58
CA SER A 201 -15.27 -9.21 5.83
C SER A 201 -16.54 -8.92 5.04
N LYS A 202 -16.87 -7.64 4.85
CA LYS A 202 -18.07 -7.20 4.13
C LYS A 202 -17.79 -6.79 2.68
N ARG A 203 -16.53 -6.86 2.24
CA ARG A 203 -16.04 -6.43 0.91
C ARG A 203 -16.30 -4.96 0.58
N VAL A 204 -16.42 -4.11 1.60
CA VAL A 204 -16.65 -2.66 1.46
C VAL A 204 -15.33 -1.94 1.15
N GLY A 205 -15.37 -0.96 0.24
CA GLY A 205 -14.22 -0.14 -0.15
C GLY A 205 -13.32 -0.76 -1.22
N ARG A 206 -13.68 -1.95 -1.74
CA ARG A 206 -12.89 -2.67 -2.74
C ARG A 206 -12.86 -1.91 -4.08
N THR A 207 -14.02 -1.51 -4.56
CA THR A 207 -14.17 -0.88 -5.87
C THR A 207 -13.47 0.47 -5.89
N GLU A 208 -13.70 1.28 -4.87
CA GLU A 208 -13.15 2.62 -4.72
C GLU A 208 -11.62 2.62 -4.68
N ILE A 209 -11.01 1.65 -3.98
CA ILE A 209 -9.55 1.48 -3.95
C ILE A 209 -9.02 1.07 -5.34
N LEU A 210 -9.67 0.11 -6.01
CA LEU A 210 -9.20 -0.36 -7.31
C LEU A 210 -9.36 0.70 -8.42
N GLU A 211 -10.45 1.47 -8.40
CA GLU A 211 -10.66 2.61 -9.29
C GLU A 211 -9.60 3.69 -9.06
N TYR A 212 -9.25 3.96 -7.80
CA TYR A 212 -8.19 4.90 -7.48
C TYR A 212 -6.81 4.43 -7.96
N ILE A 213 -6.49 3.15 -7.74
CA ILE A 213 -5.26 2.52 -8.26
C ILE A 213 -5.23 2.61 -9.79
N GLU A 214 -6.33 2.31 -10.46
CA GLU A 214 -6.44 2.42 -11.92
C GLU A 214 -6.18 3.85 -12.41
N GLY A 215 -6.77 4.85 -11.75
CA GLY A 215 -6.56 6.25 -12.07
C GLY A 215 -5.09 6.65 -11.95
N LEU A 216 -4.44 6.28 -10.85
CA LEU A 216 -3.01 6.55 -10.63
C LEU A 216 -2.11 5.81 -11.61
N ALA A 217 -2.39 4.54 -11.90
CA ALA A 217 -1.60 3.76 -12.84
C ALA A 217 -1.67 4.37 -14.25
N LYS A 218 -2.86 4.80 -14.70
CA LYS A 218 -3.04 5.51 -15.98
C LYS A 218 -2.31 6.84 -16.00
N ALA A 219 -2.36 7.62 -14.91
CA ALA A 219 -1.68 8.91 -14.81
C ALA A 219 -0.14 8.77 -14.79
N GLY A 220 0.40 7.88 -13.97
CA GLY A 220 1.85 7.65 -13.90
C GLY A 220 2.43 7.18 -15.22
N ILE A 221 1.67 6.38 -15.97
CA ILE A 221 2.10 5.89 -17.27
C ILE A 221 2.08 6.99 -18.33
N LEU A 222 1.27 8.04 -18.16
CA LEU A 222 1.31 9.23 -19.02
C LEU A 222 2.58 10.07 -18.81
N GLU A 223 3.11 10.15 -17.58
CA GLU A 223 4.36 10.84 -17.28
C GLU A 223 5.59 10.10 -17.83
N PHE A 224 5.58 8.76 -17.80
CA PHE A 224 6.62 7.95 -18.46
C PHE A 224 6.62 8.07 -20.00
N LYS A 225 5.57 8.64 -20.63
CA LYS A 225 5.53 8.86 -22.10
C LYS A 225 6.23 10.14 -22.56
N GLN A 226 6.54 11.05 -21.64
CA GLN A 226 7.09 12.38 -21.96
C GLN A 226 8.60 12.50 -21.74
N ILE A 227 9.25 11.45 -21.26
CA ILE A 227 10.71 11.34 -21.04
C ILE A 227 11.31 10.41 -22.10
#